data_AF-A0A6A8LTX3-F1
#
_entry.id   AF-A0A6A8LTX3-F1
#
_cell.length_a   1.000
_cell.length_b   1.000
_cell.length_c   1.000
_cell.angle_alpha   90.00
_cell.angle_beta   90.00
_cell.angle_gamma   90.00
#
_symmetry.space_group_name_H-M   'P 1'
#
loop_
_entity.id
_entity.type
_entity.pdbx_description
1 polymer ?
#
loop_
_entity_poly.entity_id
_entity_poly.type
_entity_poly.pdbx_seq_one_letter_code
_entity_poly.pdbx_strand_id
1 'polypeptide(L)'
;IGILAGYDVAGVLTLGINMGAVMMLMPRMVKLLMEGLMPISEAARELLQKRTGGKREILLGMDAALSTGAPATLAVGLLLVPITLFIAVILPGNKVLPFGDLATIPFYVSLIVARRRGNIINSVITGAIVITIALFMATNFTDVHTQMLEGVVKFPAGAAKVSSLDMGGNF
;
A
#
# COMPACT_ATOMS: atom_id res chain seq x y z
N ILE A 1 1.55 7.36 -17.96
CA ILE A 1 0.35 7.51 -17.11
C ILE A 1 -0.15 8.96 -17.13
N GLY A 2 0.63 9.97 -16.70
CA GLY A 2 0.19 11.37 -16.79
C GLY A 2 -0.25 11.79 -18.21
N ILE A 3 0.45 11.34 -19.25
CA ILE A 3 0.07 11.57 -20.66
C ILE A 3 -1.29 10.94 -21.00
N LEU A 4 -1.55 9.72 -20.50
CA LEU A 4 -2.82 9.00 -20.73
C LEU A 4 -3.97 9.59 -19.89
N ALA A 5 -3.66 10.24 -18.78
CA ALA A 5 -4.61 10.95 -17.92
C ALA A 5 -4.91 12.38 -18.41
N GLY A 6 -4.35 12.80 -19.55
CA GLY A 6 -4.56 14.14 -20.11
C GLY A 6 -3.86 15.26 -19.34
N TYR A 7 -2.85 14.94 -18.52
CA TYR A 7 -2.09 15.96 -17.80
C TYR A 7 -1.18 16.73 -18.77
N ASP A 8 -0.94 17.99 -18.47
CA ASP A 8 0.01 18.82 -19.19
C ASP A 8 1.46 18.33 -19.00
N VAL A 9 2.37 18.78 -19.85
CA VAL A 9 3.78 18.34 -19.83
C VAL A 9 4.42 18.58 -18.45
N ALA A 10 4.07 19.68 -17.78
CA ALA A 10 4.52 19.97 -16.42
C ALA A 10 3.96 18.96 -15.41
N GLY A 11 2.65 18.67 -15.43
CA GLY A 11 2.02 17.68 -14.56
C GLY A 11 2.55 16.26 -14.77
N VAL A 12 2.90 15.88 -16.00
CA VAL A 12 3.55 14.60 -16.31
C VAL A 12 4.94 14.51 -15.68
N LEU A 13 5.75 15.58 -15.82
CA LEU A 13 7.10 15.63 -15.25
C LEU A 13 7.08 15.64 -13.72
N THR A 14 6.21 16.45 -13.12
CA THR A 14 6.02 16.50 -11.66
C THR A 14 5.55 15.15 -11.12
N LEU A 15 4.62 14.48 -11.80
CA LEU A 15 4.19 13.13 -11.42
C LEU A 15 5.36 12.14 -11.47
N GLY A 16 6.19 12.18 -12.51
CA GLY A 16 7.37 11.33 -12.64
C GLY A 16 8.38 11.55 -11.51
N ILE A 17 8.67 12.82 -11.17
CA ILE A 17 9.59 13.18 -10.07
C ILE A 17 9.05 12.71 -8.73
N ASN A 18 7.78 13.01 -8.42
CA ASN A 18 7.15 12.59 -7.16
C ASN A 18 7.15 11.07 -7.02
N MET A 19 6.88 10.35 -8.10
CA MET A 19 6.88 8.90 -8.08
C MET A 19 8.27 8.31 -7.89
N GLY A 20 9.27 8.83 -8.60
CA GLY A 20 10.67 8.45 -8.38
C GLY A 20 11.14 8.70 -6.95
N ALA A 21 10.75 9.85 -6.37
CA ALA A 21 11.08 10.20 -4.99
C ALA A 21 10.47 9.21 -3.99
N VAL A 22 9.18 8.90 -4.12
CA VAL A 22 8.50 7.93 -3.24
C VAL A 22 9.12 6.54 -3.37
N MET A 23 9.37 6.08 -4.60
CA MET A 23 9.99 4.77 -4.86
C MET A 23 11.41 4.65 -4.30
N MET A 24 12.14 5.75 -4.15
CA MET A 24 13.47 5.79 -3.56
C MET A 24 13.45 5.91 -2.02
N LEU A 25 12.55 6.74 -1.50
CA LEU A 25 12.49 7.07 -0.07
C LEU A 25 11.76 6.02 0.76
N MET A 26 10.61 5.50 0.30
CA MET A 26 9.81 4.54 1.08
C MET A 26 10.61 3.28 1.47
N PRO A 27 11.30 2.58 0.53
CA PRO A 27 12.03 1.37 0.89
C PRO A 27 13.14 1.61 1.93
N ARG A 28 13.77 2.79 1.89
CA ARG A 28 14.82 3.17 2.86
C ARG A 28 14.25 3.43 4.25
N MET A 29 13.14 4.15 4.34
CA MET A 29 12.51 4.46 5.63
C MET A 29 11.98 3.20 6.32
N VAL A 30 11.37 2.29 5.55
CA VAL A 30 10.88 1.03 6.11
C VAL A 30 12.03 0.13 6.54
N LYS A 31 13.13 0.07 5.79
CA LYS A 31 14.32 -0.70 6.19
C LYS A 31 14.89 -0.23 7.52
N LEU A 32 15.02 1.08 7.70
CA LEU A 32 15.49 1.68 8.96
C LEU A 32 14.59 1.29 10.14
N LEU A 33 13.27 1.32 9.94
CA LEU A 33 12.29 0.93 10.95
C LEU A 33 12.40 -0.57 11.29
N MET A 34 12.61 -1.44 10.29
CA MET A 34 12.83 -2.88 10.53
C MET A 34 14.13 -3.18 11.25
N GLU A 35 15.22 -2.49 10.91
CA GLU A 35 16.50 -2.59 11.62
C GLU A 35 16.34 -2.21 13.10
N GLY A 36 15.51 -1.22 13.41
CA GLY A 36 15.19 -0.85 14.80
C GLY A 36 14.26 -1.82 15.53
N LEU A 37 13.30 -2.45 14.83
CA LEU A 37 12.29 -3.33 15.44
C LEU A 37 12.74 -4.79 15.56
N MET A 38 13.64 -5.27 14.69
CA MET A 38 14.22 -6.62 14.77
C MET A 38 14.81 -6.96 16.15
N PRO A 39 15.70 -6.14 16.75
CA PRO A 39 16.29 -6.48 18.05
C PRO A 39 15.24 -6.56 19.18
N ILE A 40 14.18 -5.74 19.11
CA ILE A 40 13.08 -5.80 20.08
C ILE A 40 12.31 -7.12 19.93
N SER A 41 12.03 -7.53 18.69
CA SER A 41 11.34 -8.79 18.39
C SER A 41 12.15 -10.01 18.84
N GLU A 42 13.47 -10.02 18.64
CA GLU A 42 14.33 -11.13 19.07
C GLU A 42 14.43 -11.21 20.59
N ALA A 43 14.61 -10.08 21.28
CA ALA A 43 14.64 -10.04 22.74
C ALA A 43 13.32 -10.52 23.36
N ALA A 44 12.17 -10.11 22.79
CA ALA A 44 10.86 -10.59 23.21
C ALA A 44 10.72 -12.11 23.04
N ARG A 45 11.19 -12.66 21.91
CA ARG A 45 11.18 -14.11 21.64
C ARG A 45 12.04 -14.86 22.66
N GLU A 46 13.24 -14.38 22.94
CA GLU A 46 14.16 -15.00 23.91
C GLU A 46 13.58 -15.02 25.33
N LEU A 47 12.96 -13.92 25.76
CA LEU A 47 12.28 -13.82 27.07
C LEU A 47 11.13 -14.83 27.19
N LEU A 48 10.30 -14.96 26.16
CA LEU A 48 9.19 -15.91 26.14
C LEU A 48 9.67 -17.37 26.09
N GLN A 49 10.75 -17.65 25.37
CA GLN A 49 11.33 -18.98 25.26
C GLN A 49 12.01 -19.43 26.57
N LYS A 50 12.68 -18.50 27.27
CA LYS A 50 13.20 -18.70 28.63
C LYS A 50 12.07 -18.99 29.62
N ARG A 51 10.96 -18.23 29.56
CA ARG A 51 9.80 -18.42 30.45
C ARG A 51 9.06 -19.74 30.23
N THR A 52 9.06 -20.28 29.02
CA THR A 52 8.39 -21.56 28.71
C THR A 52 9.30 -22.78 28.82
N GLY A 53 10.53 -22.59 29.29
CA GLY A 53 11.48 -23.68 29.55
C GLY A 53 11.88 -24.45 28.28
N GLY A 54 11.80 -23.81 27.11
CA GLY A 54 12.23 -24.40 25.82
C GLY A 54 11.39 -25.58 25.30
N LYS A 55 10.28 -25.95 25.97
CA LYS A 55 9.49 -27.15 25.61
C LYS A 55 8.58 -26.97 24.40
N ARG A 56 8.34 -25.73 23.96
CA ARG A 56 7.51 -25.40 22.80
C ARG A 56 8.12 -24.27 22.02
N GLU A 57 8.11 -24.39 20.69
CA GLU A 57 8.45 -23.30 19.81
C GLU A 57 7.34 -22.24 19.89
N ILE A 58 7.68 -21.05 20.40
CA ILE A 58 6.74 -19.93 20.45
C ILE A 58 6.84 -19.16 19.14
N LEU A 59 5.73 -19.15 18.42
CA LEU A 59 5.50 -18.28 17.28
C LEU A 59 4.91 -16.97 17.81
N LEU A 60 5.70 -15.91 17.78
CA LEU A 60 5.22 -14.57 18.12
C LEU A 60 4.48 -14.02 16.89
N GLY A 61 3.17 -13.85 17.02
CA GLY A 61 2.40 -13.12 16.01
C GLY A 61 2.90 -11.68 15.95
N MET A 62 3.44 -11.28 14.79
CA MET A 62 3.89 -9.91 14.54
C MET A 62 2.75 -9.13 13.85
N ASP A 63 2.58 -7.87 14.23
CA ASP A 63 1.62 -6.98 13.57
C ASP A 63 1.88 -6.88 12.05
N ALA A 64 0.83 -6.65 11.26
CA ALA A 64 0.96 -6.51 9.81
C ALA A 64 1.99 -5.44 9.42
N ALA A 65 2.10 -4.36 10.20
CA ALA A 65 3.07 -3.29 10.01
C ALA A 65 4.53 -3.77 10.05
N LEU A 66 4.83 -4.78 10.87
CA LEU A 66 6.16 -5.40 10.93
C LEU A 66 6.40 -6.32 9.74
N SER A 67 5.36 -6.97 9.22
CA SER A 67 5.47 -7.83 8.03
C SER A 67 5.66 -7.02 6.74
N THR A 68 5.20 -5.76 6.72
CA THR A 68 5.38 -4.83 5.60
C THR A 68 6.82 -4.53 5.29
N GLY A 69 7.68 -4.54 6.32
CA GLY A 69 9.09 -4.29 6.13
C GLY A 69 9.90 -5.49 5.67
N ALA A 70 9.29 -6.66 5.51
CA ALA A 70 9.93 -7.79 4.88
C ALA A 70 10.33 -7.44 3.43
N PRO A 71 11.54 -7.80 2.97
CA PRO A 71 12.03 -7.43 1.63
C PRO A 71 11.09 -7.85 0.49
N ALA A 72 10.45 -9.01 0.62
CA ALA A 72 9.48 -9.51 -0.36
C ALA A 72 8.23 -8.61 -0.43
N THR A 73 7.73 -8.14 0.71
CA THR A 73 6.56 -7.25 0.77
C THR A 73 6.87 -5.89 0.18
N LEU A 74 8.04 -5.33 0.49
CA LEU A 74 8.51 -4.07 -0.09
C LEU A 74 8.69 -4.17 -1.60
N ALA A 75 9.28 -5.25 -2.09
CA ALA A 75 9.45 -5.48 -3.52
C ALA A 75 8.10 -5.57 -4.25
N VAL A 76 7.15 -6.33 -3.69
CA VAL A 76 5.80 -6.48 -4.27
C VAL A 76 5.04 -5.16 -4.24
N GLY A 77 5.07 -4.44 -3.12
CA GLY A 77 4.43 -3.14 -2.99
C GLY A 77 4.99 -2.13 -3.99
N LEU A 78 6.31 -2.07 -4.14
CA LEU A 78 6.99 -1.18 -5.07
C LEU A 78 6.65 -1.50 -6.53
N LEU A 79 6.56 -2.78 -6.90
CA LEU A 79 6.14 -3.22 -8.23
C LEU A 79 4.66 -2.91 -8.49
N LEU A 80 3.82 -3.00 -7.47
CA LEU A 80 2.38 -2.74 -7.61
C LEU A 80 2.05 -1.26 -7.76
N VAL A 81 2.85 -0.32 -7.24
CA VAL A 81 2.62 1.12 -7.43
C VAL A 81 2.36 1.52 -8.89
N PRO A 82 3.26 1.25 -9.86
CA PRO A 82 3.01 1.59 -11.26
C PRO A 82 1.89 0.76 -11.89
N ILE A 83 1.71 -0.49 -11.46
CA ILE A 83 0.65 -1.39 -11.96
C ILE A 83 -0.73 -0.87 -11.55
N THR A 84 -0.90 -0.46 -10.29
CA THR A 84 -2.14 0.12 -9.75
C THR A 84 -2.55 1.37 -10.49
N LEU A 85 -1.58 2.27 -10.77
CA LEU A 85 -1.86 3.46 -11.56
C LEU A 85 -2.25 3.14 -13.00
N PHE A 86 -1.61 2.13 -13.60
CA PHE A 86 -1.96 1.67 -14.94
C PHE A 86 -3.38 1.07 -14.97
N ILE A 87 -3.72 0.23 -13.99
CA ILE A 87 -5.07 -0.33 -13.82
C ILE A 87 -6.07 0.80 -13.63
N ALA A 88 -5.80 1.77 -12.75
CA ALA A 88 -6.71 2.88 -12.47
C ALA A 88 -7.07 3.71 -13.72
N VAL A 89 -6.14 3.85 -14.69
CA VAL A 89 -6.41 4.58 -15.95
C VAL A 89 -7.19 3.74 -16.96
N ILE A 90 -6.93 2.44 -17.03
CA ILE A 90 -7.55 1.55 -18.03
C ILE A 90 -8.91 1.03 -17.56
N LEU A 91 -9.14 0.96 -16.25
CA LEU A 91 -10.33 0.34 -15.67
C LEU A 91 -11.60 1.12 -16.06
N PRO A 92 -12.54 0.51 -16.80
CA PRO A 92 -13.73 1.20 -17.27
C PRO A 92 -14.63 1.59 -16.10
N GLY A 93 -15.04 2.86 -16.06
CA GLY A 93 -15.91 3.40 -15.02
C GLY A 93 -15.20 3.81 -13.72
N ASN A 94 -13.88 3.63 -13.60
CA ASN A 94 -13.11 4.12 -12.45
C ASN A 94 -13.09 5.65 -12.41
N LYS A 95 -13.34 6.22 -11.23
CA LYS A 95 -13.33 7.68 -11.01
C LYS A 95 -12.26 8.11 -10.01
N VAL A 96 -11.49 7.16 -9.48
CA VAL A 96 -10.55 7.38 -8.38
C VAL A 96 -9.13 7.16 -8.89
N LEU A 97 -8.29 8.19 -8.77
CA LEU A 97 -6.85 8.08 -8.99
C LEU A 97 -6.14 8.04 -7.62
N PRO A 98 -5.56 6.90 -7.22
CA PRO A 98 -5.14 6.68 -5.84
C PRO A 98 -3.76 7.28 -5.52
N PHE A 99 -3.48 8.53 -5.92
CA PHE A 99 -2.14 9.14 -5.76
C PHE A 99 -1.65 9.19 -4.31
N GLY A 100 -2.56 9.48 -3.37
CA GLY A 100 -2.25 9.50 -1.93
C GLY A 100 -2.06 8.10 -1.33
N ASP A 101 -2.76 7.11 -1.87
CA ASP A 101 -2.81 5.75 -1.31
C ASP A 101 -1.71 4.84 -1.90
N LEU A 102 -0.87 5.33 -2.82
CA LEU A 102 0.26 4.55 -3.34
C LEU A 102 1.25 4.17 -2.23
N ALA A 103 1.35 5.00 -1.20
CA ALA A 103 2.21 4.75 -0.05
C ALA A 103 1.71 3.62 0.85
N THR A 104 0.40 3.30 0.80
CA THR A 104 -0.21 2.27 1.65
C THR A 104 -0.27 0.90 0.97
N ILE A 105 0.03 0.81 -0.34
CA ILE A 105 0.07 -0.45 -1.10
C ILE A 105 0.89 -1.56 -0.42
N PRO A 106 2.11 -1.31 0.11
CA PRO A 106 2.85 -2.33 0.84
C PRO A 106 2.06 -2.97 2.00
N PHE A 107 1.20 -2.20 2.68
CA PHE A 107 0.36 -2.71 3.77
C PHE A 107 -0.71 -3.67 3.26
N TYR A 108 -1.44 -3.32 2.19
CA TYR A 108 -2.46 -4.21 1.62
C TYR A 108 -1.88 -5.54 1.13
N VAL A 109 -0.67 -5.51 0.58
CA VAL A 109 -0.06 -6.70 -0.02
C VAL A 109 0.71 -7.54 0.99
N SER A 110 0.97 -7.03 2.19
CA SER A 110 1.71 -7.72 3.24
C SER A 110 1.10 -9.07 3.60
N LEU A 111 -0.23 -9.12 3.76
CA LEU A 111 -0.97 -10.35 4.04
C LEU A 111 -0.92 -11.33 2.85
N ILE A 112 -1.02 -10.80 1.62
CA ILE A 112 -0.94 -11.59 0.38
C ILE A 112 0.44 -12.25 0.28
N VAL A 113 1.50 -11.47 0.49
CA VAL A 113 2.89 -11.94 0.44
C VAL A 113 3.17 -12.96 1.52
N ALA A 114 2.69 -12.73 2.75
CA ALA A 114 2.81 -13.67 3.85
C ALA A 114 2.11 -15.01 3.52
N ARG A 115 0.88 -14.98 2.99
CA ARG A 115 0.13 -16.17 2.57
C ARG A 115 0.84 -16.92 1.44
N ARG A 116 1.46 -16.19 0.50
CA ARG A 116 2.22 -16.74 -0.63
C ARG A 116 3.67 -17.10 -0.27
N ARG A 117 4.03 -17.08 1.03
CA ARG A 117 5.36 -17.41 1.56
C ARG A 117 6.50 -16.64 0.88
N GLY A 118 6.26 -15.36 0.57
CA GLY A 118 7.28 -14.49 -0.04
C GLY A 118 7.42 -14.63 -1.56
N ASN A 119 6.56 -15.40 -2.25
CA ASN A 119 6.60 -15.48 -3.71
C ASN A 119 6.15 -14.15 -4.36
N ILE A 120 7.12 -13.37 -4.83
CA ILE A 120 6.89 -12.02 -5.37
C ILE A 120 5.94 -12.04 -6.58
N ILE A 121 6.19 -12.92 -7.56
CA ILE A 121 5.42 -12.94 -8.83
C ILE A 121 3.94 -13.25 -8.55
N ASN A 122 3.66 -14.31 -7.79
CA ASN A 122 2.30 -14.68 -7.45
C ASN A 122 1.60 -13.62 -6.59
N SER A 123 2.37 -12.93 -5.75
CA SER A 123 1.84 -11.85 -4.90
C SER A 123 1.53 -10.59 -5.69
N VAL A 124 2.33 -10.24 -6.69
CA VAL A 124 2.04 -9.12 -7.61
C VAL A 124 0.76 -9.42 -8.40
N ILE A 125 0.61 -10.61 -8.95
CA ILE A 125 -0.60 -10.99 -9.71
C ILE A 125 -1.84 -10.95 -8.82
N THR A 126 -1.76 -11.57 -7.63
CA THR A 126 -2.87 -11.58 -6.68
C THR A 126 -3.20 -10.15 -6.20
N GLY A 127 -2.17 -9.35 -5.90
CA GLY A 127 -2.31 -7.97 -5.47
C GLY A 127 -2.94 -7.08 -6.54
N ALA A 128 -2.59 -7.26 -7.81
CA ALA A 128 -3.20 -6.52 -8.93
C ALA A 128 -4.71 -6.80 -9.04
N ILE A 129 -5.13 -8.06 -8.86
CA ILE A 129 -6.56 -8.44 -8.86
C ILE A 129 -7.28 -7.78 -7.68
N VAL A 130 -6.71 -7.88 -6.48
CA VAL A 130 -7.28 -7.31 -5.26
C VAL A 130 -7.43 -5.78 -5.38
N ILE A 131 -6.41 -5.10 -5.90
CA ILE A 131 -6.42 -3.65 -6.14
C ILE A 131 -7.47 -3.25 -7.19
N THR A 132 -7.69 -4.08 -8.21
CA THR A 132 -8.75 -3.84 -9.20
C THR A 132 -10.13 -3.82 -8.53
N ILE A 133 -10.37 -4.77 -7.62
CA ILE A 133 -11.62 -4.82 -6.83
C ILE A 133 -11.70 -3.60 -5.90
N ALA A 134 -10.59 -3.25 -5.23
CA ALA A 134 -10.50 -2.09 -4.35
C ALA A 134 -10.87 -0.78 -5.08
N LEU A 135 -10.40 -0.60 -6.32
CA LEU A 135 -10.70 0.58 -7.14
C LEU A 135 -12.19 0.66 -7.51
N PHE A 136 -12.84 -0.48 -7.79
CA PHE A 136 -14.29 -0.50 -8.02
C PHE A 136 -15.08 -0.15 -6.76
N MET A 137 -14.67 -0.69 -5.60
CA MET A 137 -15.28 -0.35 -4.32
C MET A 137 -15.10 1.14 -4.00
N ALA A 138 -13.88 1.67 -4.12
CA ALA A 138 -13.58 3.07 -3.88
C ALA A 138 -14.36 4.01 -4.83
N THR A 139 -14.55 3.59 -6.09
CA THR A 139 -15.38 4.32 -7.07
C THR A 139 -16.85 4.34 -6.67
N ASN A 140 -17.39 3.22 -6.19
CA ASN A 140 -18.77 3.16 -5.71
C ASN A 140 -18.95 4.02 -4.44
N PHE A 141 -17.98 3.96 -3.52
CA PHE A 141 -18.01 4.65 -2.24
C PHE A 141 -17.70 6.15 -2.32
N THR A 142 -17.43 6.67 -3.52
CA THR A 142 -16.99 8.05 -3.74
C THR A 142 -18.03 9.08 -3.25
N ASP A 143 -19.33 8.80 -3.41
CA ASP A 143 -20.38 9.76 -3.02
C ASP A 143 -20.51 9.87 -1.50
N VAL A 144 -20.50 8.74 -0.80
CA VAL A 144 -20.54 8.68 0.67
C VAL A 144 -19.29 9.30 1.26
N HIS A 145 -18.12 8.98 0.72
CA HIS A 145 -16.86 9.53 1.22
C HIS A 145 -16.74 11.04 1.00
N THR A 146 -17.24 11.55 -0.13
CA THR A 146 -17.28 13.00 -0.39
C THR A 146 -18.19 13.70 0.62
N GLN A 147 -19.38 13.16 0.90
CA GLN A 147 -20.28 13.72 1.93
C GLN A 147 -19.67 13.73 3.33
N MET A 148 -18.92 12.69 3.70
CA MET A 148 -18.23 12.65 5.01
C MET A 148 -17.11 13.70 5.13
N LEU A 149 -16.53 14.13 4.02
CA LEU A 149 -15.44 15.11 3.99
C LEU A 149 -15.92 16.56 3.83
N GLU A 150 -17.20 16.77 3.50
CA GLU A 150 -17.81 18.10 3.40
C GLU A 150 -17.67 18.86 4.73
N GLY A 151 -17.03 20.03 4.67
CA GLY A 151 -16.82 20.90 5.83
C GLY A 151 -15.60 20.58 6.71
N VAL A 152 -14.93 19.45 6.48
CA VAL A 152 -13.74 19.03 7.27
C VAL A 152 -12.44 19.24 6.50
N VAL A 153 -12.44 19.02 5.17
CA VAL A 153 -11.23 19.08 4.34
C VAL A 153 -11.44 20.00 3.13
N LYS A 154 -10.43 20.82 2.80
CA LYS A 154 -10.40 21.56 1.53
C LYS A 154 -10.12 20.59 0.39
N PHE A 155 -11.08 20.43 -0.51
CA PHE A 155 -10.89 19.61 -1.70
C PHE A 155 -9.78 20.20 -2.60
N PRO A 156 -8.90 19.35 -3.17
CA PRO A 156 -7.88 19.81 -4.11
C PRO A 156 -8.53 20.44 -5.35
N ALA A 157 -7.91 21.50 -5.88
CA ALA A 157 -8.46 22.27 -7.00
C ALA A 157 -8.69 21.36 -8.23
N GLY A 158 -9.95 21.30 -8.70
CA GLY A 158 -10.36 20.49 -9.85
C GLY A 158 -10.96 19.11 -9.50
N ALA A 159 -10.98 18.70 -8.23
CA ALA A 159 -11.63 17.47 -7.82
C ALA A 159 -13.14 17.69 -7.59
N ALA A 160 -13.99 17.05 -8.42
CA ALA A 160 -15.45 17.07 -8.24
C ALA A 160 -15.92 16.13 -7.11
N LYS A 161 -15.16 15.08 -6.82
CA LYS A 161 -15.42 14.08 -5.75
C LYS A 161 -14.10 13.54 -5.22
N VAL A 162 -14.08 13.09 -3.96
CA VAL A 162 -12.88 12.55 -3.31
C VAL A 162 -13.17 11.15 -2.76
N SER A 163 -12.27 10.22 -3.05
CA SER A 163 -12.26 8.88 -2.48
C SER A 163 -10.84 8.35 -2.30
N SER A 164 -10.65 7.38 -1.42
CA SER A 164 -9.37 6.71 -1.18
C SER A 164 -9.54 5.19 -1.20
N LEU A 165 -8.47 4.48 -1.54
CA LEU A 165 -8.40 3.02 -1.40
C LEU A 165 -8.53 2.62 0.08
N ASP A 166 -8.06 3.45 1.01
CA ASP A 166 -8.01 3.12 2.44
C ASP A 166 -9.34 3.29 3.19
N MET A 167 -10.24 4.16 2.70
CA MET A 167 -11.57 4.34 3.29
C MET A 167 -12.65 3.69 2.44
N GLY A 168 -12.59 3.84 1.12
CA GLY A 168 -13.62 3.34 0.19
C GLY A 168 -13.34 1.94 -0.37
N GLY A 169 -12.11 1.45 -0.26
CA GLY A 169 -11.68 0.15 -0.81
C GLY A 169 -11.07 -0.79 0.23
N ASN A 170 -11.26 -0.53 1.53
CA ASN A 170 -10.65 -1.29 2.61
C ASN A 170 -11.29 -2.67 2.78
N PHE A 171 -10.47 -3.70 3.01
CA PHE A 171 -10.85 -5.10 3.27
C PHE A 171 -9.89 -5.77 4.25
#